data_AF-A0A924QI25-F1
#
_entry.id   AF-A0A924QI25-F1
#
_cell.length_a   1.000
_cell.length_b   1.000
_cell.length_c   1.000
_cell.angle_alpha   90.00
_cell.angle_beta   90.00
_cell.angle_gamma   90.00
#
_symmetry.space_group_name_H-M   'P 1'
#
loop_
_entity.id
_entity.type
_entity.pdbx_description
1 polymer ?
#
loop_
_entity_poly.entity_id
_entity_poly.type
_entity_poly.pdbx_seq_one_letter_code
_entity_poly.pdbx_strand_id
1 'polypeptide(L)' 'MATILVVDDELGIRALLSEILSDEGHSIELAENAAQA' A
#
# COMPACT_ATOMS: atom_id res chain seq x y z
N MET A 1 10.74 -10.01 4.69
CA MET A 1 9.90 -8.98 5.33
C MET A 1 10.45 -7.63 4.95
N ALA A 2 9.75 -6.93 4.07
CA ALA A 2 10.07 -5.58 3.63
C ALA A 2 8.83 -4.71 3.83
N THR A 3 9.03 -3.47 4.24
CA THR A 3 7.96 -2.48 4.33
C THR A 3 7.74 -1.88 2.95
N ILE A 4 6.51 -1.94 2.45
CA ILE A 4 6.14 -1.45 1.12
C ILE A 4 5.18 -0.28 1.31
N LEU A 5 5.57 0.89 0.81
CA LEU A 5 4.73 2.07 0.77
C LEU A 5 3.99 2.10 -0.57
N VAL A 6 2.67 2.05 -0.51
CA VAL A 6 1.79 2.20 -1.68
C VAL A 6 1.22 3.61 -1.68
N VAL A 7 1.65 4.42 -2.65
CA VAL A 7 1.16 5.78 -2.86
C VAL A 7 0.26 5.79 -4.08
N ASP A 8 -1.04 5.96 -3.86
CA ASP A 8 -2.04 5.99 -4.94
C ASP A 8 -3.22 6.88 -4.53
N ASP A 9 -3.74 7.68 -5.45
CA ASP A 9 -4.87 8.59 -5.22
C ASP A 9 -6.23 7.87 -5.30
N GLU A 10 -6.27 6.65 -5.85
CA GLU A 10 -7.46 5.83 -5.96
C GLU A 10 -7.55 4.79 -4.81
N LEU A 11 -8.62 4.89 -4.02
CA LEU A 11 -8.89 3.96 -2.90
C LEU A 11 -8.95 2.49 -3.36
N GLY A 12 -9.48 2.22 -4.56
CA GLY A 12 -9.64 0.86 -5.10
C GLY A 12 -8.30 0.18 -5.38
N ILE A 13 -7.34 0.91 -5.94
CA ILE A 13 -5.99 0.40 -6.22
C ILE A 13 -5.25 0.14 -4.89
N ARG A 14 -5.32 1.08 -3.94
CA ARG A 14 -4.71 0.92 -2.60
C ARG A 14 -5.17 -0.35 -1.89
N ALA A 15 -6.48 -0.61 -1.92
CA ALA A 15 -7.05 -1.80 -1.28
C ALA A 15 -6.58 -3.10 -1.96
N LEU A 16 -6.58 -3.13 -3.30
CA LEU A 16 -6.13 -4.29 -4.06
C LEU A 16 -4.65 -4.61 -3.80
N LEU A 17 -3.78 -3.61 -3.86
CA LEU A 17 -2.35 -3.79 -3.61
C LEU A 17 -2.07 -4.17 -2.15
N SER A 18 -2.82 -3.60 -1.21
CA SER A 18 -2.73 -3.98 0.20
C SER A 18 -3.13 -5.43 0.44
N GLU A 19 -4.12 -5.95 -0.28
CA GLU A 19 -4.56 -7.35 -0.16
C GLU A 19 -3.48 -8.30 -0.70
N ILE A 20 -2.98 -8.04 -1.91
CA ILE A 20 -1.97 -8.88 -2.57
C ILE A 20 -0.68 -8.93 -1.75
N LEU A 21 -0.17 -7.77 -1.32
CA LEU A 21 1.11 -7.70 -0.59
C LEU A 21 0.97 -8.18 0.86
N SER A 22 -0.22 -8.08 1.48
CA SER A 22 -0.46 -8.63 2.82
C SER A 22 -0.47 -10.15 2.80
N ASP A 23 -1.04 -10.75 1.75
CA ASP A 23 -1.06 -12.21 1.56
C ASP A 23 0.37 -12.77 1.40
N GLU A 24 1.25 -12.00 0.77
CA GLU A 24 2.69 -12.31 0.68
C GLU A 24 3.47 -12.11 2.00
N GLY A 25 2.83 -11.55 3.04
CA GLY A 25 3.43 -11.32 4.35
C GLY A 25 4.32 -10.07 4.44
N HIS A 26 4.09 -9.09 3.56
CA HIS A 26 4.75 -7.79 3.61
C HIS A 26 4.01 -6.81 4.52
N SER A 27 4.75 -5.90 5.15
CA SER A 27 4.16 -4.80 5.91
C SER A 27 3.86 -3.66 4.96
N ILE A 28 2.60 -3.25 4.88
CA ILE A 28 2.14 -2.25 3.90
C ILE A 28 1.79 -0.96 4.61
N GLU A 29 2.31 0.15 4.07
CA GLU A 29 1.90 1.49 4.44
C GLU A 29 1.17 2.11 3.25
N LEU A 30 -0.03 2.65 3.50
CA LEU A 30 -0.86 3.28 2.48
C LEU A 30 -0.76 4.79 2.63
N ALA A 31 -0.42 5.48 1.54
CA ALA A 31 -0.45 6.94 1.46
C ALA A 31 -1.30 7.39 0.28
N GLU A 32 -2.03 8.49 0.45
CA GLU A 32 -2.90 9.03 -0.61
C GLU A 32 -2.14 9.96 -1.57
N ASN A 33 -0.94 10.38 -1.18
CA ASN A 33 -0.05 11.24 -1.95
C ASN A 33 1.34 11.23 -1.32
N ALA A 34 2.35 11.69 -2.06
CA ALA A 34 3.74 11.74 -1.60
C ALA A 34 3.99 12.69 -0.40
N ALA A 35 2.99 13.49 -0.01
CA ALA A 35 3.09 14.35 1.18
C ALA A 35 2.57 13.66 2.45
N GLN A 36 1.77 12.60 2.32
CA GLN A 36 1.30 11.73 3.42
C GLN A 36 2.14 10.46 3.59
N ALA A 37 3.05 10.20 2.64
CA ALA A 37 4.09 9.18 2.72
C ALA A 37 5.21 9.61 3.67
#